data_AF-A0A5E4PTP5-F1
#
_entry.id   AF-A0A5E4PTP5-F1
#
_cell.length_a   1.000
_cell.length_b   1.000
_cell.length_c   1.000
_cell.angle_alpha   90.00
_cell.angle_beta   90.00
_cell.angle_gamma   90.00
#
_symmetry.space_group_name_H-M   'P 1'
#
loop_
_entity.id
_entity.type
_entity.pdbx_description
1 polymer ?
#
loop_
_entity_poly.entity_id
_entity_poly.type
_entity_poly.pdbx_seq_one_letter_code
_entity_poly.pdbx_strand_id
1 'polypeptide(L)'
;MLNSFMRWFLRFLVSLLAIIVHPLTFFLNIKRNKKCPPPTNPILFHSATTLSRMIRNKEITSEEVVRAYIERCQEVNPYLNAIVEPRYEMAIKEAKCIDKMISSNDRTAEQLAAEFPLLGLPMTVKESIAVEGMSNDSGTVFPYRNPAKKDADIVRLARAAGAIPIAVTNTPQHCMNWETYNNVTGLTMNPYDQKRTTGGSSGGESALISSAASLMGVGSDIAGSLRLPPMFNGIFGHKPTPKLLSIEGHVPDCLDPTFEEYFALGPITRYSEDIPLLLKVLKQPGRYKQVKILLDGRGWK
;
A
#
# COMPACT_ATOMS: atom_id res chain seq x y z
N MET A 1 28.37 26.39 14.01
CA MET A 1 29.05 25.12 13.68
C MET A 1 29.70 24.54 14.92
N LEU A 2 29.55 23.24 15.19
CA LEU A 2 30.20 22.57 16.33
C LEU A 2 31.74 22.52 16.15
N ASN A 3 32.50 22.88 17.19
CA ASN A 3 33.96 22.75 17.19
C ASN A 3 34.38 21.26 17.29
N SER A 4 35.65 20.98 16.97
CA SER A 4 36.17 19.59 16.89
C SER A 4 35.99 18.83 18.22
N PHE A 5 36.28 19.49 19.33
CA PHE A 5 36.11 18.93 20.67
C PHE A 5 34.65 18.52 20.94
N MET A 6 33.68 19.39 20.63
CA MET A 6 32.28 19.13 20.89
C MET A 6 31.73 18.00 20.00
N ARG A 7 32.22 17.84 18.75
CA ARG A 7 31.89 16.68 17.91
C ARG A 7 32.46 15.38 18.49
N TRP A 8 33.71 15.41 18.96
CA TRP A 8 34.35 14.26 19.60
C TRP A 8 33.62 13.86 20.89
N PHE A 9 33.30 14.85 21.73
CA PHE A 9 32.57 14.64 22.98
C PHE A 9 31.16 14.07 22.74
N LEU A 10 30.41 14.59 21.77
CA LEU A 10 29.11 14.02 21.40
C LEU A 10 29.24 12.57 20.87
N ARG A 11 30.25 12.27 20.05
CA ARG A 11 30.52 10.90 19.60
C ARG A 11 30.82 9.98 20.77
N PHE A 12 31.61 10.45 21.73
CA PHE A 12 31.92 9.70 22.95
C PHE A 12 30.65 9.40 23.77
N LEU A 13 29.78 10.40 23.98
CA LEU A 13 28.50 10.20 24.67
C LEU A 13 27.58 9.20 23.95
N VAL A 14 27.48 9.28 22.62
CA VAL A 14 26.72 8.33 21.81
C VAL A 14 27.31 6.91 21.93
N SER A 15 28.64 6.77 21.92
CA SER A 15 29.31 5.49 22.12
C SER A 15 29.05 4.90 23.52
N LEU A 16 29.05 5.72 24.58
CA LEU A 16 28.69 5.27 25.92
C LEU A 16 27.24 4.78 25.99
N LEU A 17 26.31 5.53 25.38
CA LEU A 17 24.92 5.11 25.29
C LEU A 17 24.78 3.78 24.53
N ALA A 18 25.54 3.61 23.44
CA ALA A 18 25.54 2.41 22.63
C ALA A 18 25.98 1.16 23.44
N ILE A 19 26.95 1.29 24.36
CA ILE A 19 27.39 0.20 25.24
C ILE A 19 26.25 -0.33 26.12
N ILE A 20 25.30 0.52 26.50
CA ILE A 20 24.14 0.13 27.31
C ILE A 20 22.97 -0.34 26.43
N VAL A 21 22.68 0.41 25.36
CA VAL A 21 21.51 0.17 24.51
C VAL A 21 21.66 -1.10 23.65
N HIS A 22 22.85 -1.40 23.13
CA HIS A 22 23.03 -2.59 22.27
C HIS A 22 22.78 -3.91 23.01
N PRO A 23 23.38 -4.19 24.18
CA PRO A 23 23.08 -5.41 24.93
C PRO A 23 21.61 -5.47 25.32
N LEU A 24 21.04 -4.37 25.81
CA LEU A 24 19.64 -4.33 26.24
C LEU A 24 18.69 -4.65 25.07
N THR A 25 18.86 -3.99 23.92
CA THR A 25 18.06 -4.26 22.72
C THR A 25 18.29 -5.66 22.17
N PHE A 26 19.51 -6.20 22.26
CA PHE A 26 19.78 -7.59 21.91
C PHE A 26 18.94 -8.54 22.78
N PHE A 27 19.01 -8.42 24.11
CA PHE A 27 18.26 -9.27 25.04
C PHE A 27 16.74 -9.14 24.87
N LEU A 28 16.23 -7.92 24.69
CA LEU A 28 14.81 -7.67 24.43
C LEU A 28 14.34 -8.30 23.10
N ASN A 29 15.20 -8.37 22.09
CA ASN A 29 14.87 -8.91 20.77
C ASN A 29 15.23 -10.40 20.58
N ILE A 30 15.79 -11.10 21.58
CA ILE A 30 16.11 -12.54 21.47
C ILE A 30 14.89 -13.36 21.05
N LYS A 31 13.69 -13.02 21.56
CA LYS A 31 12.45 -13.76 21.29
C LYS A 31 11.76 -13.37 19.98
N ARG A 32 12.18 -12.29 19.31
CA ARG A 32 11.61 -11.84 18.02
C ARG A 32 12.32 -12.56 16.87
N ASN A 33 11.91 -13.80 16.60
CA ASN A 33 12.52 -14.61 15.54
C ASN A 33 11.50 -15.42 14.73
N LYS A 34 10.23 -15.00 14.70
CA LYS A 34 9.26 -15.67 13.84
C LYS A 34 9.59 -15.28 12.40
N LYS A 35 9.76 -16.28 11.53
CA LYS A 35 10.02 -16.05 10.11
C LYS A 35 8.69 -15.98 9.37
N CYS A 36 8.53 -14.98 8.51
CA CYS A 36 7.42 -14.94 7.57
C CYS A 36 7.57 -16.14 6.61
N PRO A 37 6.56 -17.00 6.43
CA PRO A 37 6.66 -18.15 5.53
C PRO A 37 6.83 -17.67 4.08
N PRO A 38 7.60 -18.36 3.22
CA PRO A 38 7.71 -18.01 1.81
C PRO A 38 6.38 -18.22 1.08
N PRO A 39 6.05 -17.43 0.04
CA PRO A 39 4.87 -17.66 -0.77
C PRO A 39 4.98 -18.98 -1.55
N THR A 40 3.90 -19.74 -1.64
CA THR A 40 3.85 -21.05 -2.33
C THR A 40 2.93 -21.04 -3.55
N ASN A 41 1.91 -20.18 -3.57
CA ASN A 41 0.96 -20.09 -4.68
C ASN A 41 1.62 -19.42 -5.91
N PRO A 42 1.68 -20.09 -7.09
CA PRO A 42 2.29 -19.56 -8.31
C PRO A 42 1.72 -18.21 -8.77
N ILE A 43 0.44 -17.95 -8.53
CA ILE A 43 -0.24 -16.70 -8.91
C ILE A 43 0.48 -15.48 -8.32
N LEU A 44 1.00 -15.62 -7.09
CA LEU A 44 1.63 -14.55 -6.34
C LEU A 44 2.97 -14.09 -6.93
N PHE A 45 3.53 -14.82 -7.90
CA PHE A 45 4.81 -14.52 -8.55
C PHE A 45 4.66 -13.79 -9.89
N HIS A 46 3.43 -13.50 -10.34
CA HIS A 46 3.21 -12.70 -11.53
C HIS A 46 3.16 -11.20 -11.21
N SER A 47 3.57 -10.38 -12.17
CA SER A 47 3.39 -8.93 -12.12
C SER A 47 1.95 -8.52 -12.36
N ALA A 48 1.60 -7.29 -11.97
CA ALA A 48 0.26 -6.74 -12.20
C ALA A 48 -0.05 -6.70 -13.70
N THR A 49 0.93 -6.30 -14.50
CA THR A 49 0.85 -6.31 -15.97
C THR A 49 0.54 -7.70 -16.52
N THR A 50 1.21 -8.73 -15.98
CA THR A 50 0.99 -10.12 -16.41
C THR A 50 -0.38 -10.64 -16.00
N LEU A 51 -0.77 -10.50 -14.72
CA LEU A 51 -2.07 -10.97 -14.23
C LEU A 51 -3.24 -10.28 -14.93
N SER A 52 -3.12 -8.97 -15.18
CA SER A 52 -4.13 -8.20 -15.89
C SER A 52 -4.36 -8.72 -17.31
N ARG A 53 -3.27 -9.12 -18.00
CA ARG A 53 -3.34 -9.77 -19.31
C ARG A 53 -4.00 -11.14 -19.23
N MET A 54 -3.60 -11.98 -18.29
CA MET A 54 -4.16 -13.33 -18.11
C MET A 54 -5.67 -13.29 -17.82
N ILE A 55 -6.12 -12.36 -16.97
CA ILE A 55 -7.56 -12.17 -16.66
C ILE A 55 -8.34 -11.78 -17.92
N ARG A 56 -7.85 -10.79 -18.69
CA ARG A 56 -8.51 -10.37 -19.94
C ARG A 56 -8.59 -11.47 -20.98
N ASN A 57 -7.57 -12.32 -21.03
CA ASN A 57 -7.49 -13.48 -21.92
C ASN A 57 -8.27 -14.70 -21.41
N LYS A 58 -8.92 -14.60 -20.24
CA LYS A 58 -9.66 -15.70 -19.59
C LYS A 58 -8.76 -16.91 -19.26
N GLU A 59 -7.46 -16.68 -19.06
CA GLU A 59 -6.47 -17.69 -18.64
C GLU A 59 -6.57 -17.97 -17.12
N ILE A 60 -7.01 -16.97 -16.35
CA ILE A 60 -7.29 -17.04 -14.92
C ILE A 60 -8.44 -16.08 -14.59
N THR A 61 -9.23 -16.38 -13.57
CA THR A 61 -10.31 -15.48 -13.12
C THR A 61 -9.80 -14.42 -12.13
N SER A 62 -10.48 -13.28 -12.07
CA SER A 62 -10.24 -12.26 -11.03
C SER A 62 -10.50 -12.85 -9.64
N GLU A 63 -11.53 -13.68 -9.48
CA GLU A 63 -11.82 -14.36 -8.22
C GLU A 63 -10.64 -15.21 -7.74
N GLU A 64 -10.04 -16.02 -8.61
CA GLU A 64 -8.86 -16.84 -8.26
C GLU A 64 -7.68 -15.98 -7.82
N VAL A 65 -7.40 -14.89 -8.54
CA VAL A 65 -6.33 -13.96 -8.19
C VAL A 65 -6.60 -13.29 -6.85
N VAL A 66 -7.78 -12.71 -6.64
CA VAL A 66 -8.12 -12.01 -5.40
C VAL A 66 -8.12 -12.98 -4.22
N ARG A 67 -8.62 -14.21 -4.37
CA ARG A 67 -8.55 -15.25 -3.32
C ARG A 67 -7.11 -15.56 -2.94
N ALA A 68 -6.23 -15.77 -3.91
CA ALA A 68 -4.82 -16.07 -3.64
C ALA A 68 -4.14 -14.97 -2.79
N TYR A 69 -4.42 -13.70 -3.07
CA TYR A 69 -3.87 -12.58 -2.27
C TYR A 69 -4.52 -12.42 -0.90
N ILE A 70 -5.82 -12.73 -0.76
CA ILE A 70 -6.51 -12.74 0.55
C ILE A 70 -5.97 -13.86 1.44
N GLU A 71 -5.84 -15.07 0.91
CA GLU A 71 -5.26 -16.21 1.62
C GLU A 71 -3.84 -15.89 2.07
N ARG A 72 -3.04 -15.27 1.19
CA ARG A 72 -1.69 -14.84 1.53
C ARG A 72 -1.68 -13.78 2.62
N CYS A 73 -2.58 -12.78 2.57
CA CYS A 73 -2.75 -11.81 3.64
C CYS A 73 -3.01 -12.49 4.99
N GLN A 74 -3.93 -13.45 5.03
CA GLN A 74 -4.30 -14.18 6.25
C GLN A 74 -3.14 -15.01 6.80
N GLU A 75 -2.34 -15.61 5.92
CA GLU A 75 -1.16 -16.39 6.28
C GLU A 75 -0.06 -15.53 6.93
N VAL A 76 0.26 -14.37 6.34
CA VAL A 76 1.43 -13.58 6.77
C VAL A 76 1.12 -12.49 7.78
N ASN A 77 -0.10 -11.95 7.82
CA ASN A 77 -0.40 -10.82 8.70
C ASN A 77 -0.16 -11.12 10.20
N PRO A 78 -0.35 -12.34 10.73
CA PRO A 78 0.07 -12.69 12.10
C PRO A 78 1.57 -12.51 12.39
N TYR A 79 2.41 -12.47 11.36
CA TYR A 79 3.85 -12.20 11.46
C TYR A 79 4.19 -10.73 11.24
N LEU A 80 3.37 -10.00 10.48
CA LEU A 80 3.69 -8.65 10.01
C LEU A 80 2.95 -7.57 10.78
N ASN A 81 1.72 -7.81 11.20
CA ASN A 81 0.83 -6.80 11.79
C ASN A 81 0.74 -5.54 10.90
N ALA A 82 0.40 -5.76 9.63
CA ALA A 82 0.43 -4.75 8.58
C ALA A 82 -0.96 -4.31 8.12
N ILE A 83 -2.00 -5.11 8.37
CA ILE A 83 -3.38 -4.83 8.00
C ILE A 83 -4.11 -4.18 9.18
N VAL A 84 -4.72 -3.03 8.94
CA VAL A 84 -5.59 -2.35 9.91
C VAL A 84 -7.01 -2.87 9.80
N GLU A 85 -7.57 -2.85 8.58
CA GLU A 85 -8.93 -3.31 8.32
C GLU A 85 -8.97 -4.08 6.99
N PRO A 86 -9.42 -5.34 6.98
CA PRO A 86 -9.61 -6.11 5.75
C PRO A 86 -10.93 -5.77 5.04
N ARG A 87 -10.98 -5.97 3.71
CA ARG A 87 -12.17 -5.79 2.85
C ARG A 87 -12.47 -7.05 2.03
N TYR A 88 -12.17 -8.23 2.58
CA TYR A 88 -12.09 -9.48 1.84
C TYR A 88 -13.43 -9.91 1.21
N GLU A 89 -14.53 -9.85 1.96
CA GLU A 89 -15.85 -10.28 1.47
C GLU A 89 -16.32 -9.43 0.30
N MET A 90 -16.10 -8.11 0.38
CA MET A 90 -16.46 -7.18 -0.69
C MET A 90 -15.53 -7.32 -1.90
N ALA A 91 -14.23 -7.52 -1.68
CA ALA A 91 -13.27 -7.76 -2.75
C ALA A 91 -13.63 -9.01 -3.57
N ILE A 92 -14.03 -10.10 -2.92
CA ILE A 92 -14.47 -11.33 -3.61
C ILE A 92 -15.75 -11.09 -4.43
N LYS A 93 -16.71 -10.31 -3.91
CA LYS A 93 -17.92 -9.96 -4.68
C LYS A 93 -17.57 -9.13 -5.91
N GLU A 94 -16.70 -8.15 -5.78
CA GLU A 94 -16.23 -7.31 -6.89
C GLU A 94 -15.50 -8.15 -7.96
N ALA A 95 -14.64 -9.08 -7.53
CA ALA A 95 -13.94 -9.99 -8.43
C ALA A 95 -14.91 -10.86 -9.25
N LYS A 96 -15.90 -11.48 -8.58
CA LYS A 96 -16.96 -12.25 -9.25
C LYS A 96 -17.77 -11.43 -10.25
N CYS A 97 -18.05 -10.17 -9.92
CA CYS A 97 -18.74 -9.26 -10.83
C CYS A 97 -17.91 -8.98 -12.08
N ILE A 98 -16.58 -8.80 -11.93
CA ILE A 98 -15.66 -8.63 -13.06
C ILE A 98 -15.63 -9.89 -13.93
N ASP A 99 -15.52 -11.07 -13.33
CA ASP A 99 -15.52 -12.33 -14.08
C ASP A 99 -16.82 -12.53 -14.86
N LYS A 100 -17.96 -12.22 -14.24
CA LYS A 100 -19.26 -12.22 -14.92
C LYS A 100 -19.27 -11.22 -16.09
N MET A 101 -18.79 -10.00 -15.88
CA MET A 101 -18.72 -8.96 -16.90
C MET A 101 -17.84 -9.41 -18.09
N ILE A 102 -16.68 -10.02 -17.83
CA ILE A 102 -15.78 -10.59 -18.86
C ILE A 102 -16.45 -11.76 -19.61
N SER A 103 -17.26 -12.56 -18.94
CA SER A 103 -17.97 -13.68 -19.55
C SER A 103 -19.12 -13.25 -20.46
N SER A 104 -19.77 -12.12 -20.14
CA SER A 104 -21.02 -11.68 -20.79
C SER A 104 -20.86 -10.51 -21.76
N ASN A 105 -19.68 -9.92 -21.89
CA ASN A 105 -19.44 -8.82 -22.80
C ASN A 105 -18.81 -9.29 -24.12
N ASP A 106 -19.01 -8.50 -25.17
CA ASP A 106 -18.40 -8.72 -26.50
C ASP A 106 -17.07 -7.94 -26.67
N ARG A 107 -16.47 -7.45 -25.58
CA ARG A 107 -15.22 -6.67 -25.65
C ARG A 107 -14.04 -7.59 -25.92
N THR A 108 -13.15 -7.14 -26.80
CA THR A 108 -11.86 -7.81 -27.01
C THR A 108 -10.91 -7.57 -25.84
N ALA A 109 -9.86 -8.38 -25.73
CA ALA A 109 -8.81 -8.19 -24.72
C ALA A 109 -8.15 -6.81 -24.82
N GLU A 110 -8.01 -6.26 -26.03
CA GLU A 110 -7.44 -4.94 -26.29
C GLU A 110 -8.38 -3.82 -25.82
N GLN A 111 -9.69 -3.96 -26.05
CA GLN A 111 -10.69 -3.01 -25.55
C GLN A 111 -10.72 -3.01 -24.03
N LEU A 112 -10.71 -4.19 -23.41
CA LEU A 112 -10.60 -4.33 -21.96
C LEU A 112 -9.30 -3.73 -21.41
N ALA A 113 -8.17 -3.87 -22.12
CA ALA A 113 -6.90 -3.27 -21.71
C ALA A 113 -6.92 -1.73 -21.77
N ALA A 114 -7.63 -1.16 -22.74
CA ALA A 114 -7.77 0.28 -22.89
C ALA A 114 -8.74 0.89 -21.86
N GLU A 115 -9.86 0.22 -21.58
CA GLU A 115 -10.87 0.68 -20.62
C GLU A 115 -10.49 0.40 -19.16
N PHE A 116 -9.96 -0.80 -18.90
CA PHE A 116 -9.68 -1.33 -17.55
C PHE A 116 -8.26 -1.89 -17.45
N PRO A 117 -7.24 -1.03 -17.44
CA PRO A 117 -5.84 -1.48 -17.42
C PRO A 117 -5.46 -2.27 -16.15
N LEU A 118 -6.22 -2.15 -15.05
CA LEU A 118 -6.04 -2.89 -13.80
C LEU A 118 -7.14 -3.94 -13.55
N LEU A 119 -7.83 -4.39 -14.60
CA LEU A 119 -9.00 -5.28 -14.51
C LEU A 119 -8.78 -6.48 -13.57
N GLY A 120 -9.56 -6.51 -12.49
CA GLY A 120 -9.64 -7.65 -11.59
C GLY A 120 -8.45 -7.83 -10.65
N LEU A 121 -7.56 -6.84 -10.57
CA LEU A 121 -6.34 -6.94 -9.78
C LEU A 121 -6.55 -6.52 -8.31
N PRO A 122 -6.10 -7.31 -7.32
CA PRO A 122 -6.11 -6.89 -5.93
C PRO A 122 -5.08 -5.79 -5.66
N MET A 123 -5.40 -4.87 -4.76
CA MET A 123 -4.46 -3.88 -4.25
C MET A 123 -4.69 -3.56 -2.79
N THR A 124 -3.66 -3.05 -2.12
CA THR A 124 -3.75 -2.47 -0.78
C THR A 124 -3.62 -0.95 -0.82
N VAL A 125 -4.14 -0.30 0.22
CA VAL A 125 -4.12 1.16 0.34
C VAL A 125 -3.62 1.52 1.73
N LYS A 126 -2.62 2.39 1.84
CA LYS A 126 -2.20 2.92 3.14
C LYS A 126 -3.38 3.57 3.85
N GLU A 127 -3.60 3.29 5.13
CA GLU A 127 -4.75 3.81 5.91
C GLU A 127 -4.91 5.33 5.81
N SER A 128 -3.81 6.06 5.62
CA SER A 128 -3.84 7.50 5.43
C SER A 128 -4.51 7.97 4.13
N ILE A 129 -4.89 7.07 3.23
CA ILE A 129 -5.54 7.35 1.96
C ILE A 129 -6.93 6.73 2.02
N ALA A 130 -7.96 7.56 1.88
CA ALA A 130 -9.34 7.16 2.07
C ALA A 130 -9.78 6.05 1.10
N VAL A 131 -10.35 4.98 1.66
CA VAL A 131 -11.13 3.95 0.95
C VAL A 131 -12.52 3.94 1.56
N GLU A 132 -13.55 4.14 0.74
CA GLU A 132 -14.93 4.29 1.19
C GLU A 132 -15.36 3.14 2.13
N GLY A 133 -15.85 3.51 3.31
CA GLY A 133 -16.33 2.58 4.33
C GLY A 133 -15.25 1.95 5.22
N MET A 134 -13.96 2.24 4.98
CA MET A 134 -12.82 1.71 5.73
C MET A 134 -12.17 2.76 6.65
N SER A 135 -11.33 2.31 7.58
CA SER A 135 -10.52 3.17 8.45
C SER A 135 -9.69 4.18 7.65
N ASN A 136 -9.70 5.42 8.12
CA ASN A 136 -8.90 6.51 7.58
C ASN A 136 -8.41 7.42 8.70
N ASP A 137 -7.85 6.81 9.76
CA ASP A 137 -7.47 7.51 10.99
C ASP A 137 -5.96 7.77 11.09
N SER A 138 -5.17 7.28 10.12
CA SER A 138 -3.70 7.45 10.08
C SER A 138 -3.00 7.08 11.39
N GLY A 139 -3.36 5.92 11.96
CA GLY A 139 -2.83 5.45 13.24
C GLY A 139 -3.18 6.32 14.45
N THR A 140 -4.19 7.20 14.33
CA THR A 140 -4.63 8.07 15.42
C THR A 140 -5.72 7.38 16.25
N VAL A 141 -5.64 7.51 17.57
CA VAL A 141 -6.65 6.95 18.47
C VAL A 141 -7.87 7.87 18.48
N PHE A 142 -9.03 7.33 18.07
CA PHE A 142 -10.32 8.00 18.21
C PHE A 142 -11.23 7.22 19.17
N PRO A 143 -12.15 7.91 19.88
CA PRO A 143 -13.09 7.25 20.79
C PRO A 143 -14.22 6.50 20.05
N TYR A 144 -14.33 6.66 18.73
CA TYR A 144 -15.34 6.01 17.89
C TYR A 144 -14.74 5.64 16.52
N ARG A 145 -15.36 4.68 15.82
CA ARG A 145 -15.00 4.31 14.45
C ARG A 145 -15.34 5.46 13.49
N ASN A 146 -14.37 5.90 12.68
CA ASN A 146 -14.53 7.01 11.75
C ASN A 146 -14.20 6.56 10.30
N PRO A 147 -15.09 5.79 9.65
CA PRO A 147 -14.82 5.28 8.32
C PRO A 147 -14.85 6.42 7.29
N ALA A 148 -14.00 6.32 6.26
CA ALA A 148 -13.99 7.26 5.15
C ALA A 148 -15.35 7.28 4.43
N LYS A 149 -15.87 8.48 4.16
CA LYS A 149 -17.17 8.68 3.51
C LYS A 149 -17.15 8.49 1.99
N LYS A 150 -15.97 8.61 1.38
CA LYS A 150 -15.74 8.48 -0.05
C LYS A 150 -14.30 8.00 -0.28
N ASP A 151 -14.05 7.39 -1.42
CA ASP A 151 -12.69 7.10 -1.86
C ASP A 151 -11.88 8.39 -2.05
N ALA A 152 -10.59 8.32 -1.73
CA ALA A 152 -9.61 9.27 -2.23
C ALA A 152 -9.58 9.24 -3.76
N ASP A 153 -9.19 10.34 -4.40
CA ASP A 153 -9.20 10.43 -5.86
C ASP A 153 -8.36 9.34 -6.52
N ILE A 154 -7.21 9.02 -5.93
CA ILE A 154 -6.30 7.98 -6.42
C ILE A 154 -6.94 6.58 -6.35
N VAL A 155 -7.70 6.29 -5.29
CA VAL A 155 -8.40 5.02 -5.09
C VAL A 155 -9.56 4.91 -6.07
N ARG A 156 -10.32 6.00 -6.23
CA ARG A 156 -11.41 6.08 -7.22
C ARG A 156 -10.91 5.82 -8.64
N LEU A 157 -9.76 6.40 -9.03
CA LEU A 157 -9.14 6.15 -10.34
C LEU A 157 -8.68 4.70 -10.49
N ALA A 158 -8.06 4.12 -9.47
CA ALA A 158 -7.63 2.72 -9.49
C ALA A 158 -8.83 1.77 -9.65
N ARG A 159 -9.91 1.98 -8.87
CA ARG A 159 -11.15 1.19 -8.96
C ARG A 159 -11.82 1.35 -10.31
N ALA A 160 -11.90 2.57 -10.85
CA ALA A 160 -12.44 2.80 -12.19
C ALA A 160 -11.65 2.07 -13.29
N ALA A 161 -10.35 1.88 -13.09
CA ALA A 161 -9.49 1.11 -13.99
C ALA A 161 -9.54 -0.42 -13.76
N GLY A 162 -10.34 -0.90 -12.80
CA GLY A 162 -10.53 -2.33 -12.55
C GLY A 162 -9.87 -2.89 -11.30
N ALA A 163 -9.12 -2.09 -10.53
CA ALA A 163 -8.47 -2.57 -9.32
C ALA A 163 -9.46 -2.79 -8.16
N ILE A 164 -9.13 -3.73 -7.29
CA ILE A 164 -9.96 -4.15 -6.15
C ILE A 164 -9.17 -3.93 -4.84
N PRO A 165 -9.49 -2.88 -4.07
CA PRO A 165 -8.94 -2.73 -2.72
C PRO A 165 -9.35 -3.89 -1.81
N ILE A 166 -8.37 -4.60 -1.26
CA ILE A 166 -8.58 -5.78 -0.39
C ILE A 166 -8.37 -5.50 1.09
N ALA A 167 -7.64 -4.44 1.44
CA ALA A 167 -7.37 -4.02 2.82
C ALA A 167 -6.81 -2.59 2.88
N VAL A 168 -6.94 -1.94 4.03
CA VAL A 168 -6.13 -0.77 4.40
C VAL A 168 -4.98 -1.15 5.32
N THR A 169 -3.82 -0.54 5.12
CA THR A 169 -2.57 -0.95 5.78
C THR A 169 -2.05 0.07 6.79
N ASN A 170 -1.25 -0.46 7.71
CA ASN A 170 -0.76 0.28 8.86
C ASN A 170 0.20 1.42 8.47
N THR A 171 0.13 2.49 9.23
CA THR A 171 0.99 3.68 9.13
C THR A 171 1.33 4.17 10.53
N PRO A 172 2.49 4.82 10.77
CA PRO A 172 2.68 5.49 12.04
C PRO A 172 1.67 6.61 12.23
N GLN A 173 1.43 6.97 13.50
CA GLN A 173 0.51 8.05 13.87
C GLN A 173 0.83 9.33 13.07
N HIS A 174 -0.19 9.90 12.43
CA HIS A 174 -0.10 11.07 11.54
C HIS A 174 0.89 10.94 10.38
N CYS A 175 1.31 9.71 10.04
CA CYS A 175 2.39 9.45 9.08
C CYS A 175 3.77 10.01 9.50
N MET A 176 3.98 10.34 10.78
CA MET A 176 5.15 11.09 11.28
C MET A 176 6.24 10.22 11.93
N ASN A 177 6.60 9.10 11.31
CA ASN A 177 7.75 8.30 11.76
C ASN A 177 8.34 7.47 10.60
N TRP A 178 9.63 7.14 10.69
CA TRP A 178 10.31 6.16 9.82
C TRP A 178 10.24 4.73 10.36
N GLU A 179 9.50 4.49 11.44
CA GLU A 179 9.06 3.17 11.88
C GLU A 179 7.54 3.12 11.91
N THR A 180 6.95 2.08 11.33
CA THR A 180 5.49 1.95 11.25
C THR A 180 4.93 1.39 12.55
N TYR A 181 4.69 2.30 13.50
CA TYR A 181 4.12 2.02 14.80
C TYR A 181 3.06 3.07 15.17
N ASN A 182 1.96 2.62 15.73
CA ASN A 182 0.98 3.46 16.41
C ASN A 182 0.29 2.68 17.55
N ASN A 183 -0.50 3.38 18.37
CA ASN A 183 -1.18 2.79 19.53
C ASN A 183 -2.50 2.06 19.19
N VAL A 184 -2.97 2.10 17.94
CA VAL A 184 -4.21 1.47 17.48
C VAL A 184 -3.93 0.03 17.01
N THR A 185 -3.05 -0.09 16.01
CA THR A 185 -2.69 -1.34 15.36
C THR A 185 -1.41 -1.94 15.93
N GLY A 186 -0.49 -1.10 16.44
CA GLY A 186 0.82 -1.52 16.93
C GLY A 186 1.93 -1.42 15.88
N LEU A 187 3.02 -2.15 16.13
CA LEU A 187 4.22 -2.17 15.29
C LEU A 187 4.03 -3.12 14.10
N THR A 188 4.37 -2.66 12.90
CA THR A 188 4.51 -3.52 11.73
C THR A 188 5.93 -4.06 11.61
N MET A 189 6.05 -5.35 11.33
CA MET A 189 7.29 -6.11 11.31
C MET A 189 7.77 -6.35 9.88
N ASN A 190 9.09 -6.29 9.66
CA ASN A 190 9.67 -6.55 8.35
C ASN A 190 9.66 -8.06 8.02
N PRO A 191 9.17 -8.47 6.83
CA PRO A 191 9.02 -9.87 6.47
C PRO A 191 10.36 -10.62 6.31
N TYR A 192 11.46 -9.91 6.01
CA TYR A 192 12.79 -10.52 5.89
C TYR A 192 13.45 -10.77 7.25
N ASP A 193 13.23 -9.86 8.20
CA ASP A 193 13.77 -9.93 9.55
C ASP A 193 12.90 -9.11 10.51
N GLN A 194 12.15 -9.78 11.39
CA GLN A 194 11.30 -9.15 12.41
C GLN A 194 12.08 -8.27 13.41
N LYS A 195 13.41 -8.31 13.44
CA LYS A 195 14.22 -7.40 14.27
C LYS A 195 14.53 -6.08 13.56
N ARG A 196 14.09 -5.92 12.31
CA ARG A 196 14.31 -4.73 11.49
C ARG A 196 13.00 -3.97 11.28
N THR A 197 13.14 -2.66 11.12
CA THR A 197 12.02 -1.79 10.74
C THR A 197 11.54 -2.12 9.32
N THR A 198 10.25 -1.97 9.08
CA THR A 198 9.67 -1.89 7.72
C THR A 198 9.92 -0.53 7.07
N GLY A 199 10.49 0.42 7.80
CA GLY A 199 10.44 1.82 7.43
C GLY A 199 9.08 2.42 7.76
N GLY A 200 8.98 3.73 7.50
CA GLY A 200 7.75 4.49 7.61
C GLY A 200 7.78 5.70 6.68
N SER A 201 6.62 6.28 6.38
CA SER A 201 5.32 5.93 6.97
C SER A 201 4.51 4.88 6.19
N SER A 202 4.97 4.40 5.04
CA SER A 202 4.27 3.39 4.23
C SER A 202 4.79 1.97 4.48
N GLY A 203 5.10 1.63 5.73
CA GLY A 203 5.68 0.34 6.10
C GLY A 203 4.68 -0.81 6.05
N GLY A 204 3.40 -0.58 6.35
CA GLY A 204 2.33 -1.58 6.19
C GLY A 204 2.20 -2.05 4.75
N GLU A 205 2.06 -1.12 3.80
CA GLU A 205 2.09 -1.41 2.35
C GLU A 205 3.35 -2.21 1.96
N SER A 206 4.52 -1.73 2.40
CA SER A 206 5.78 -2.34 1.98
C SER A 206 5.96 -3.76 2.52
N ALA A 207 5.51 -4.03 3.75
CA ALA A 207 5.53 -5.35 4.36
C ALA A 207 4.60 -6.33 3.62
N LEU A 208 3.38 -5.92 3.25
CA LEU A 208 2.46 -6.78 2.51
C LEU A 208 2.94 -7.05 1.08
N ILE A 209 3.42 -6.03 0.36
CA ILE A 209 3.85 -6.19 -1.03
C ILE A 209 5.10 -7.08 -1.14
N SER A 210 6.08 -6.90 -0.23
CA SER A 210 7.32 -7.70 -0.21
C SER A 210 7.10 -9.14 0.27
N SER A 211 6.11 -9.38 1.14
CA SER A 211 5.71 -10.73 1.58
C SER A 211 4.74 -11.43 0.62
N ALA A 212 4.45 -10.81 -0.51
CA ALA A 212 3.50 -11.27 -1.51
C ALA A 212 2.01 -11.28 -1.14
N ALA A 213 1.64 -10.63 -0.04
CA ALA A 213 0.26 -10.46 0.39
C ALA A 213 -0.47 -9.30 -0.31
N SER A 214 0.24 -8.47 -1.07
CA SER A 214 -0.36 -7.49 -1.97
C SER A 214 0.38 -7.48 -3.30
N LEU A 215 -0.38 -7.35 -4.39
CA LEU A 215 0.17 -7.27 -5.76
C LEU A 215 0.80 -5.90 -6.00
N MET A 216 0.10 -4.87 -5.56
CA MET A 216 0.44 -3.46 -5.73
C MET A 216 -0.28 -2.63 -4.66
N GLY A 217 0.21 -1.43 -4.41
CA GLY A 217 -0.43 -0.55 -3.45
C GLY A 217 -0.10 0.91 -3.64
N VAL A 218 -0.72 1.75 -2.82
CA VAL A 218 -0.50 3.21 -2.83
C VAL A 218 -0.14 3.71 -1.44
N GLY A 219 0.86 4.59 -1.40
CA GLY A 219 1.33 5.25 -0.19
C GLY A 219 1.49 6.75 -0.40
N SER A 220 2.14 7.39 0.57
CA SER A 220 2.41 8.83 0.56
C SER A 220 3.85 9.14 0.95
N ASP A 221 4.41 10.25 0.45
CA ASP A 221 5.79 10.68 0.69
C ASP A 221 5.91 12.20 0.80
N ILE A 222 6.42 12.63 1.94
CA ILE A 222 6.95 13.99 2.18
C ILE A 222 8.48 13.96 2.31
N ALA A 223 8.98 13.05 3.15
CA ALA A 223 10.38 12.97 3.55
C ALA A 223 10.95 11.54 3.46
N GLY A 224 10.50 10.77 2.47
CA GLY A 224 11.01 9.44 2.16
C GLY A 224 9.99 8.31 2.27
N SER A 225 8.74 8.58 2.62
CA SER A 225 7.77 7.54 2.96
C SER A 225 7.29 6.65 1.79
N LEU A 226 7.64 6.93 0.53
CA LEU A 226 7.49 6.03 -0.64
C LEU A 226 8.83 5.44 -1.09
N ARG A 227 9.94 5.85 -0.48
CA ARG A 227 11.30 5.45 -0.88
C ARG A 227 11.97 4.58 0.17
N LEU A 228 11.96 5.02 1.43
CA LEU A 228 12.57 4.32 2.55
C LEU A 228 11.87 3.00 2.87
N PRO A 229 10.53 2.93 3.00
CA PRO A 229 9.89 1.66 3.33
C PRO A 229 10.06 0.62 2.21
N PRO A 230 9.83 0.93 0.92
CA PRO A 230 10.12 -0.02 -0.16
C PRO A 230 11.58 -0.48 -0.20
N MET A 231 12.53 0.44 -0.01
CA MET A 231 13.96 0.12 0.07
C MET A 231 14.30 -0.84 1.21
N PHE A 232 13.74 -0.65 2.41
CA PHE A 232 13.97 -1.55 3.55
C PHE A 232 13.28 -2.91 3.40
N ASN A 233 12.30 -3.02 2.50
CA ASN A 233 11.58 -4.25 2.20
C ASN A 233 11.93 -4.81 0.81
N GLY A 234 13.01 -4.36 0.17
CA GLY A 234 13.50 -4.95 -1.08
C GLY A 234 12.54 -4.87 -2.26
N ILE A 235 11.67 -3.86 -2.33
CA ILE A 235 10.68 -3.66 -3.39
C ILE A 235 10.74 -2.21 -3.93
N PHE A 236 9.92 -1.91 -4.93
CA PHE A 236 9.95 -0.61 -5.60
C PHE A 236 8.86 0.31 -5.09
N GLY A 237 9.22 1.57 -4.84
CA GLY A 237 8.27 2.64 -4.62
C GLY A 237 8.69 3.88 -5.38
N HIS A 238 7.69 4.61 -5.89
CA HIS A 238 7.95 5.79 -6.71
C HIS A 238 7.25 7.00 -6.09
N LYS A 239 8.05 8.00 -5.68
CA LYS A 239 7.55 9.34 -5.38
C LYS A 239 7.53 10.14 -6.69
N PRO A 240 6.35 10.37 -7.30
CA PRO A 240 6.27 11.17 -8.51
C PRO A 240 6.58 12.64 -8.21
N THR A 241 6.74 13.42 -9.28
CA THR A 241 6.72 14.88 -9.19
C THR A 241 5.44 15.32 -8.46
N PRO A 242 5.53 16.19 -7.44
CA PRO A 242 4.37 16.71 -6.75
C PRO A 242 3.35 17.32 -7.73
N LYS A 243 2.05 17.30 -7.36
CA LYS A 243 0.90 17.70 -8.20
C LYS A 243 0.62 16.81 -9.43
N LEU A 244 1.42 15.76 -9.69
CA LEU A 244 1.10 14.79 -10.74
C LEU A 244 -0.14 13.94 -10.40
N LEU A 245 -0.25 13.52 -9.14
CA LEU A 245 -1.36 12.74 -8.60
C LEU A 245 -2.17 13.60 -7.62
N SER A 246 -3.49 13.40 -7.57
CA SER A 246 -4.34 14.05 -6.57
C SER A 246 -3.98 13.58 -5.17
N ILE A 247 -3.96 14.51 -4.23
CA ILE A 247 -3.76 14.25 -2.80
C ILE A 247 -5.08 14.29 -2.03
N GLU A 248 -6.19 14.59 -2.71
CA GLU A 248 -7.53 14.64 -2.14
C GLU A 248 -7.92 13.30 -1.52
N GLY A 249 -8.37 13.35 -0.27
CA GLY A 249 -8.69 12.16 0.54
C GLY A 249 -7.49 11.54 1.26
N HIS A 250 -6.33 12.20 1.30
CA HIS A 250 -5.25 11.85 2.23
C HIS A 250 -5.43 12.54 3.59
N VAL A 251 -5.13 11.84 4.68
CA VAL A 251 -5.11 12.39 6.05
C VAL A 251 -3.80 12.02 6.78
N PRO A 252 -3.21 12.88 7.63
CA PRO A 252 -3.60 14.27 7.84
C PRO A 252 -3.50 15.05 6.53
N ASP A 253 -4.42 15.99 6.38
CA ASP A 253 -4.31 17.04 5.38
C ASP A 253 -3.37 18.14 5.92
N CYS A 254 -3.01 19.07 5.04
CA CYS A 254 -2.26 20.24 5.44
C CYS A 254 -2.80 21.44 4.68
N LEU A 255 -3.19 22.48 5.40
CA LEU A 255 -3.71 23.71 4.83
C LEU A 255 -2.59 24.67 4.38
N ASP A 256 -1.31 24.30 4.58
CA ASP A 256 -0.17 25.08 4.11
C ASP A 256 -0.18 25.12 2.55
N PRO A 257 -0.18 26.31 1.93
CA PRO A 257 -0.20 26.45 0.48
C PRO A 257 0.97 25.77 -0.24
N THR A 258 2.08 25.53 0.46
CA THR A 258 3.30 24.91 -0.06
C THR A 258 3.33 23.39 0.13
N PHE A 259 2.39 22.80 0.87
CA PHE A 259 2.37 21.37 1.19
C PHE A 259 2.46 20.49 -0.07
N GLU A 260 1.68 20.86 -1.08
CA GLU A 260 1.64 20.15 -2.37
C GLU A 260 2.93 20.25 -3.18
N GLU A 261 3.91 21.06 -2.77
CA GLU A 261 5.20 21.18 -3.46
C GLU A 261 6.21 20.12 -3.06
N TYR A 262 6.01 19.45 -1.92
CA TYR A 262 6.91 18.40 -1.44
C TYR A 262 6.19 17.08 -1.16
N PHE A 263 4.90 17.12 -0.82
CA PHE A 263 4.07 15.95 -0.62
C PHE A 263 3.63 15.31 -1.95
N ALA A 264 3.61 13.97 -2.00
CA ALA A 264 3.05 13.23 -3.12
C ALA A 264 2.46 11.90 -2.66
N LEU A 265 1.36 11.48 -3.30
CA LEU A 265 0.95 10.08 -3.31
C LEU A 265 1.70 9.33 -4.42
N GLY A 266 1.78 8.02 -4.33
CA GLY A 266 2.45 7.23 -5.36
C GLY A 266 2.36 5.72 -5.16
N PRO A 267 2.73 4.96 -6.21
CA PRO A 267 2.64 3.51 -6.21
C PRO A 267 3.79 2.84 -5.46
N ILE A 268 3.52 1.67 -4.91
CA ILE A 268 4.48 0.69 -4.41
C ILE A 268 4.18 -0.64 -5.11
N THR A 269 5.20 -1.29 -5.65
CA THR A 269 5.06 -2.54 -6.43
C THR A 269 6.22 -3.49 -6.15
N ARG A 270 6.01 -4.79 -6.38
CA ARG A 270 7.09 -5.79 -6.32
C ARG A 270 7.93 -5.83 -7.60
N TYR A 271 7.29 -5.58 -8.74
CA TYR A 271 7.94 -5.54 -10.04
C TYR A 271 8.02 -4.09 -10.53
N SER A 272 9.19 -3.69 -11.02
CA SER A 272 9.41 -2.32 -11.52
C SER A 272 8.59 -2.01 -12.78
N GLU A 273 8.28 -3.03 -13.59
CA GLU A 273 7.46 -2.89 -14.80
C GLU A 273 6.03 -2.42 -14.53
N ASP A 274 5.54 -2.60 -13.29
CA ASP A 274 4.18 -2.20 -12.91
C ASP A 274 4.09 -0.70 -12.56
N ILE A 275 5.21 -0.03 -12.27
CA ILE A 275 5.19 1.40 -11.88
C ILE A 275 4.60 2.29 -12.98
N PRO A 276 5.02 2.19 -14.27
CA PRO A 276 4.44 2.99 -15.34
C PRO A 276 2.94 2.75 -15.53
N LEU A 277 2.49 1.49 -15.36
CA LEU A 277 1.07 1.12 -15.44
C LEU A 277 0.26 1.85 -14.36
N LEU A 278 0.68 1.76 -13.09
CA LEU A 278 -0.01 2.44 -12.00
C LEU A 278 0.05 3.96 -12.19
N LEU A 279 1.21 4.55 -12.50
CA LEU A 279 1.30 6.00 -12.70
C LEU A 279 0.36 6.51 -13.81
N LYS A 280 0.25 5.77 -14.93
CA LYS A 280 -0.66 6.13 -16.02
C LYS A 280 -2.13 6.15 -15.57
N VAL A 281 -2.52 5.18 -14.74
CA VAL A 281 -3.89 5.04 -14.21
C VAL A 281 -4.21 6.08 -13.15
N LEU A 282 -3.27 6.31 -12.24
CA LEU A 282 -3.46 7.15 -11.06
C LEU A 282 -3.31 8.65 -11.37
N LYS A 283 -2.69 8.99 -12.51
CA LYS A 283 -2.54 10.37 -12.95
C LYS A 283 -3.92 11.01 -13.14
N GLN A 284 -4.06 12.23 -12.59
CA GLN A 284 -5.29 12.99 -12.80
C GLN A 284 -5.53 13.21 -14.32
N PRO A 285 -6.77 13.06 -14.81
CA PRO A 285 -7.08 13.49 -16.16
C PRO A 285 -6.85 15.00 -16.23
N GLY A 286 -5.84 15.46 -16.98
CA GLY A 286 -5.69 16.88 -17.24
C GLY A 286 -6.91 17.36 -18.03
N ARG A 287 -7.77 18.23 -17.46
CA ARG A 287 -8.89 18.95 -18.12
C ARG A 287 -9.67 18.25 -19.26
N TYR A 288 -9.75 16.92 -19.31
CA TYR A 288 -10.47 16.18 -20.35
C TYR A 288 -11.29 15.02 -19.75
N LYS A 289 -12.59 15.07 -20.08
CA LYS A 289 -13.71 14.13 -19.88
C LYS A 289 -13.60 13.17 -18.68
N GLN A 290 -14.43 13.45 -17.66
CA GLN A 290 -14.85 12.48 -16.66
C GLN A 290 -15.25 11.17 -17.35
N VAL A 291 -14.48 10.11 -17.13
CA VAL A 291 -14.92 8.76 -17.46
C VAL A 291 -16.09 8.47 -16.53
N LYS A 292 -17.26 8.19 -17.12
CA LYS A 292 -18.49 7.88 -16.41
C LYS A 292 -18.23 6.64 -15.57
N ILE A 293 -18.08 6.83 -14.26
CA ILE A 293 -17.86 5.76 -13.29
C ILE A 293 -19.07 4.81 -13.40
N LEU A 294 -18.83 3.56 -13.82
CA LEU A 294 -19.84 2.48 -13.86
C LEU A 294 -19.99 1.80 -12.48
N LEU A 295 -19.81 2.57 -11.40
CA LEU A 295 -20.10 2.14 -10.04
C LEU A 295 -21.37 2.87 -9.61
N ASP A 296 -22.54 2.25 -9.85
CA ASP A 296 -23.65 2.49 -8.92
C ASP A 296 -23.36 1.66 -7.66
N GLY A 297 -23.91 2.04 -6.50
CA GLY A 297 -23.66 1.39 -5.20
C GLY A 297 -24.01 -0.11 -5.12
N ARG A 298 -24.20 -0.79 -6.25
CA ARG A 298 -24.42 -2.24 -6.43
C ARG A 298 -23.35 -2.94 -7.26
N GLY A 299 -22.25 -2.27 -7.64
CA GLY A 299 -21.10 -2.86 -8.33
C GLY A 299 -21.08 -2.64 -9.85
N TRP A 300 -20.12 -3.30 -10.52
CA TRP A 300 -19.84 -3.21 -11.96
C TRP A 300 -21.10 -3.49 -12.80
N LYS A 301 -21.47 -2.55 -13.66
CA LYS A 301 -22.43 -2.75 -14.76
C LYS A 301 -21.72 -2.85 -16.09
#